data_AF-A0A1F7CS11-F1
#
_entry.id   AF-A0A1F7CS11-F1
#
_cell.length_a   1.000
_cell.length_b   1.000
_cell.length_c   1.000
_cell.angle_alpha   90.00
_cell.angle_beta   90.00
_cell.angle_gamma   90.00
#
_symmetry.space_group_name_H-M   'P 1'
#
loop_
_entity.id
_entity.type
_entity.pdbx_description
1 polymer ?
#
loop_
_entity_poly.entity_id
_entity_poly.type
_entity_poly.pdbx_seq_one_letter_code
_entity_poly.pdbx_strand_id
1 'polypeptide(L)'
;MIINADSLLPHLKEKVRPTQSDASRHLLCPHCGIRTKLNTLGDGRRKCTLCGKKFRIHKVTEGNKLQQCAEILLCFCLDFSAHRAAQITYHRYRLVALYYDHFRRLLTETHLSPQKLQLLSEHTGDIHMLHDRFRCRWCKSKRRSVGKEQPPVFGVRLASSGGVTIDPLNDDEVALHFDAFGSAKEALGSDKGYAGFICCSKFHRTTNVEGVKDSAEKLWSWIRERVSARHGIWKRNTGFYLKELEWKYNNRSIDPDLQAQNIISFMPADFLTAWVEKEVP
;
A
#
# COMPACT_ATOMS: atom_id res chain seq x y z
N MET A 1 0.59 -3.67 -27.02
CA MET A 1 0.26 -2.45 -26.26
C MET A 1 1.57 -1.87 -25.77
N ILE A 2 1.89 -0.64 -26.15
CA ILE A 2 3.09 0.06 -25.68
C ILE A 2 2.65 0.92 -24.51
N ILE A 3 3.32 0.80 -23.36
CA ILE A 3 3.08 1.68 -22.22
C ILE A 3 3.98 2.89 -22.40
N ASN A 4 3.39 4.07 -22.54
CA ASN A 4 4.11 5.34 -22.50
C ASN A 4 3.90 5.94 -21.12
N ALA A 5 4.99 6.04 -20.35
CA ALA A 5 4.99 6.59 -19.00
C ALA A 5 5.84 7.88 -18.90
N ASP A 6 6.14 8.50 -20.05
CA ASP A 6 7.04 9.66 -20.12
C ASP A 6 6.47 10.88 -19.39
N SER A 7 5.14 10.97 -19.33
CA SER A 7 4.39 11.95 -18.54
C SER A 7 4.76 11.93 -17.04
N LEU A 8 5.19 10.78 -16.51
CA LEU A 8 5.52 10.59 -15.09
C LEU A 8 6.96 10.95 -14.75
N LEU A 9 7.85 10.98 -15.75
CA LEU A 9 9.28 11.22 -15.54
C LEU A 9 9.60 12.56 -14.87
N PRO A 10 8.98 13.71 -15.23
CA PRO A 10 9.25 14.97 -14.56
C PRO A 10 8.96 14.90 -13.05
N HIS A 11 7.81 14.32 -12.69
CA HIS A 11 7.39 14.16 -11.29
C HIS A 11 8.32 13.25 -10.48
N LEU A 12 8.78 12.15 -11.08
CA LEU A 12 9.74 11.27 -10.41
C LEU A 12 11.13 11.92 -10.28
N LYS A 13 11.57 12.73 -11.26
CA LYS A 13 12.82 13.50 -11.20
C LYS A 13 12.79 14.56 -10.10
N GLU A 14 11.64 15.17 -9.82
CA GLU A 14 11.49 16.08 -8.68
C GLU A 14 11.74 15.39 -7.34
N LYS A 15 11.33 14.11 -7.23
CA LYS A 15 11.57 13.30 -6.04
C LYS A 15 13.05 12.94 -5.92
N VAL A 16 13.67 12.49 -7.01
CA VAL A 16 15.08 12.10 -7.03
C VAL A 16 15.92 13.31 -7.41
N ARG A 17 16.29 14.16 -6.44
CA ARG A 17 17.16 15.31 -6.72
C ARG A 17 18.47 14.81 -7.35
N PRO A 18 18.74 15.13 -8.63
CA PRO A 18 20.00 14.73 -9.23
C PRO A 18 21.13 15.40 -8.47
N THR A 19 22.25 14.70 -8.38
CA THR A 19 23.51 15.29 -7.96
C THR A 19 23.88 16.38 -8.96
N GLN A 20 23.60 17.62 -8.60
CA GLN A 20 24.03 18.77 -9.40
C GLN A 20 25.54 18.92 -9.25
N SER A 21 26.22 19.17 -10.35
CA SER A 21 27.63 19.54 -10.34
C SER A 21 27.79 20.91 -10.97
N ASP A 22 28.70 21.73 -10.44
CA ASP A 22 29.07 22.99 -11.09
C ASP A 22 29.84 22.74 -12.41
N ALA A 23 30.19 23.81 -13.12
CA ALA A 23 30.97 23.74 -14.36
C ALA A 23 32.33 23.01 -14.19
N SER A 24 32.85 22.95 -12.96
CA SER A 24 34.08 22.24 -12.60
C SER A 24 33.84 20.79 -12.14
N ARG A 25 32.64 20.24 -12.38
CA ARG A 25 32.20 18.90 -11.99
C ARG A 25 32.19 18.65 -10.47
N HIS A 26 32.25 19.69 -9.65
CA HIS A 26 32.17 19.56 -8.20
C HIS A 26 30.71 19.41 -7.78
N LEU A 27 30.44 18.40 -6.96
CA LEU A 27 29.11 18.14 -6.42
C LEU A 27 28.62 19.29 -5.55
N LEU A 28 27.44 19.80 -5.88
CA LEU A 28 26.71 20.78 -5.10
C LEU A 28 25.86 20.07 -4.05
N CYS A 29 25.64 20.72 -2.90
CA CYS A 29 24.68 20.22 -1.93
C CYS A 29 23.26 20.28 -2.54
N PRO A 30 22.50 19.17 -2.59
CA PRO A 30 21.16 19.14 -3.19
C PRO A 30 20.12 19.94 -2.38
N HIS A 31 20.46 20.37 -1.16
CA HIS A 31 19.56 21.17 -0.33
C HIS A 31 19.82 22.68 -0.38
N CYS A 32 21.09 23.11 -0.43
CA CYS A 32 21.42 24.53 -0.44
C CYS A 32 21.98 25.01 -1.79
N GLY A 33 22.26 24.12 -2.74
CA GLY A 33 22.79 24.47 -4.07
C GLY A 33 24.23 25.00 -4.06
N ILE A 34 24.85 25.13 -2.89
CA ILE A 34 26.18 25.75 -2.73
C ILE A 34 27.27 24.68 -2.85
N ARG A 35 28.35 25.04 -3.55
CA ARG A 35 29.60 24.28 -3.56
C ARG A 35 30.22 24.31 -2.18
N THR A 36 30.31 23.15 -1.54
CA THR A 36 30.82 23.05 -0.18
C THR A 36 31.41 21.67 0.07
N LYS A 37 32.14 21.51 1.18
CA LYS A 37 32.73 20.23 1.53
C LYS A 37 31.62 19.26 1.93
N LEU A 38 31.66 18.05 1.38
CA LEU A 38 30.69 16.99 1.65
C LEU A 38 31.37 15.86 2.41
N ASN A 39 31.19 15.83 3.73
CA ASN A 39 31.78 14.81 4.59
C ASN A 39 31.07 13.47 4.37
N THR A 40 31.83 12.40 4.16
CA THR A 40 31.30 11.03 4.10
C THR A 40 31.03 10.54 5.52
N LEU A 41 29.83 10.03 5.75
CA LEU A 41 29.44 9.36 6.98
C LEU A 41 29.66 7.83 6.85
N GLY A 42 29.73 7.12 7.98
CA GLY A 42 29.96 5.67 8.00
C GLY A 42 28.89 4.83 7.29
N ASP A 43 27.68 5.38 7.11
CA ASP A 43 26.55 4.76 6.40
C ASP A 43 26.56 5.02 4.87
N GLY A 44 27.62 5.66 4.36
CA GLY A 44 27.76 6.04 2.95
C GLY A 44 27.03 7.33 2.56
N ARG A 45 26.29 7.96 3.48
CA ARG A 45 25.66 9.28 3.23
C ARG A 45 26.71 10.39 3.24
N ARG A 46 26.36 11.52 2.65
CA ARG A 46 27.13 12.77 2.69
C ARG A 46 26.45 13.77 3.60
N LYS A 47 27.23 14.49 4.40
CA LYS A 47 26.78 15.64 5.20
C LYS A 47 27.36 16.92 4.60
N CYS A 48 26.48 17.86 4.27
CA CYS A 48 26.89 19.20 3.86
C CYS A 48 27.50 19.95 5.06
N THR A 49 28.70 20.51 4.90
CA THR A 49 29.33 21.31 5.96
C THR A 49 28.65 22.66 6.20
N LEU A 50 27.93 23.19 5.21
CA LEU A 50 27.26 24.48 5.32
C LEU A 50 25.86 24.36 5.96
N CYS A 51 24.95 23.60 5.33
CA CYS A 51 23.56 23.50 5.79
C CYS A 51 23.31 22.32 6.75
N GLY A 52 24.33 21.50 7.04
CA GLY A 52 24.24 20.38 7.97
C GLY A 52 23.39 19.17 7.54
N LYS A 53 22.64 19.29 6.44
CA LYS A 53 21.73 18.24 5.94
C LYS A 53 22.51 17.03 5.40
N LYS A 54 21.94 15.85 5.63
CA LYS A 54 22.48 14.54 5.23
C LYS A 54 21.72 14.01 4.01
N PHE A 55 22.41 13.48 3.02
CA PHE A 55 21.81 12.95 1.78
C PHE A 55 22.72 11.91 1.11
N ARG A 56 22.20 11.07 0.20
CA ARG A 56 23.00 10.17 -0.64
C ARG A 56 23.30 10.83 -2.00
N ILE A 57 24.44 10.51 -2.60
CA ILE A 57 24.81 10.93 -3.96
C ILE A 57 24.31 9.85 -4.93
N HIS A 58 23.31 10.18 -5.76
CA HIS A 58 22.80 9.27 -6.78
C HIS A 58 23.71 9.25 -8.03
N LYS A 59 23.94 8.08 -8.64
CA LYS A 59 24.73 7.96 -9.89
C LYS A 59 23.81 8.14 -11.11
N VAL A 60 24.29 8.77 -12.19
CA VAL A 60 23.57 9.08 -13.45
C VAL A 60 22.81 7.88 -14.09
N THR A 61 23.13 6.64 -13.73
CA THR A 61 22.37 5.40 -14.04
C THR A 61 20.92 5.36 -13.52
N GLU A 62 20.42 6.38 -12.82
CA GLU A 62 19.04 6.45 -12.33
C GLU A 62 17.98 6.70 -13.43
N GLY A 63 18.34 7.18 -14.63
CA GLY A 63 17.38 7.46 -15.71
C GLY A 63 16.54 6.23 -16.11
N ASN A 64 17.22 5.09 -16.33
CA ASN A 64 16.55 3.83 -16.66
C ASN A 64 15.71 3.30 -15.50
N LYS A 65 16.13 3.51 -14.25
CA LYS A 65 15.35 3.10 -13.07
C LYS A 65 14.11 3.95 -12.88
N LEU A 66 14.20 5.25 -13.18
CA LEU A 66 13.07 6.16 -13.19
C LEU A 66 12.05 5.74 -14.25
N GLN A 67 12.53 5.40 -15.46
CA GLN A 67 11.66 4.86 -16.51
C GLN A 67 11.00 3.55 -16.09
N GLN A 68 11.77 2.62 -15.53
CA GLN A 68 11.25 1.36 -14.99
C GLN A 68 10.17 1.61 -13.93
N CYS A 69 10.43 2.51 -12.97
CA CYS A 69 9.45 2.87 -11.96
C CYS A 69 8.19 3.47 -12.59
N ALA A 70 8.33 4.39 -13.55
CA ALA A 70 7.20 5.02 -14.25
C ALA A 70 6.33 3.98 -14.97
N GLU A 71 6.92 3.10 -15.76
CA GLU A 71 6.20 2.06 -16.51
C GLU A 71 5.52 1.04 -15.60
N ILE A 72 6.21 0.62 -14.52
CA ILE A 72 5.68 -0.31 -13.53
C ILE A 72 4.55 0.35 -12.72
N LEU A 73 4.69 1.63 -12.37
CA LEU A 73 3.66 2.39 -11.66
C LEU A 73 2.42 2.60 -12.52
N LEU A 74 2.59 2.93 -13.79
CA LEU A 74 1.46 3.06 -14.72
C LEU A 74 0.74 1.71 -14.91
N CYS A 75 1.48 0.60 -15.05
CA CYS A 75 0.92 -0.74 -15.00
C CYS A 75 0.10 -1.01 -13.73
N PHE A 76 0.60 -0.54 -12.59
CA PHE A 76 -0.09 -0.69 -11.30
C PHE A 76 -1.41 0.08 -11.29
N CYS A 77 -1.43 1.32 -11.77
CA CYS A 77 -2.64 2.14 -11.88
C CYS A 77 -3.65 1.57 -12.89
N LEU A 78 -3.19 0.94 -13.97
CA LEU A 78 -4.01 0.26 -14.97
C LEU A 78 -4.56 -1.11 -14.53
N ASP A 79 -4.42 -1.47 -13.25
CA ASP A 79 -4.89 -2.73 -12.68
C ASP A 79 -4.28 -4.01 -13.28
N PHE A 80 -3.13 -3.91 -13.96
CA PHE A 80 -2.42 -5.11 -14.43
C PHE A 80 -1.80 -5.89 -13.28
N SER A 81 -1.86 -7.22 -13.36
CA SER A 81 -1.10 -8.08 -12.45
C SER A 81 0.40 -7.89 -12.65
N ALA A 82 1.21 -8.17 -11.63
CA ALA A 82 2.67 -8.09 -11.75
C ALA A 82 3.21 -8.96 -12.90
N HIS A 83 2.57 -10.10 -13.15
CA HIS A 83 2.91 -10.97 -14.29
C HIS A 83 2.62 -10.28 -15.63
N ARG A 84 1.42 -9.73 -15.81
CA ARG A 84 1.03 -9.02 -17.03
C ARG A 84 1.89 -7.77 -17.25
N ALA A 85 2.17 -7.02 -16.18
CA ALA A 85 3.05 -5.86 -16.22
C ALA A 85 4.47 -6.23 -16.67
N ALA A 86 5.04 -7.32 -16.15
CA ALA A 86 6.33 -7.84 -16.58
C ALA A 86 6.35 -8.24 -18.06
N GLN A 87 5.27 -8.85 -18.57
CA GLN A 87 5.16 -9.21 -19.98
C GLN A 87 5.07 -8.00 -20.92
N ILE A 88 4.37 -6.95 -20.51
CA ILE A 88 4.12 -5.76 -21.34
C ILE A 88 5.33 -4.81 -21.33
N THR A 89 5.95 -4.65 -20.18
CA THR A 89 7.10 -3.73 -19.99
C THR A 89 8.44 -4.39 -20.27
N TYR A 90 8.47 -5.72 -20.42
CA TYR A 90 9.68 -6.54 -20.57
C TYR A 90 10.65 -6.44 -19.39
N HIS A 91 10.22 -5.91 -18.25
CA HIS A 91 11.00 -5.91 -17.00
C HIS A 91 10.95 -7.27 -16.32
N ARG A 92 12.00 -7.58 -15.54
CA ARG A 92 12.07 -8.81 -14.76
C ARG A 92 10.91 -8.88 -13.77
N TYR A 93 10.16 -9.99 -13.76
CA TYR A 93 9.01 -10.18 -12.85
C TYR A 93 9.34 -9.86 -11.38
N ARG A 94 10.51 -10.31 -10.88
CA ARG A 94 10.94 -10.03 -9.50
C ARG A 94 11.01 -8.53 -9.20
N LEU A 95 11.49 -7.72 -10.16
CA LEU A 95 11.55 -6.26 -10.04
C LEU A 95 10.13 -5.67 -9.99
N VAL A 96 9.26 -6.10 -10.91
CA VAL A 96 7.86 -5.63 -10.96
C VAL A 96 7.11 -5.95 -9.68
N ALA A 97 7.24 -7.18 -9.18
CA ALA A 97 6.63 -7.61 -7.93
C ALA A 97 7.14 -6.78 -6.73
N LEU A 98 8.44 -6.50 -6.68
CA LEU A 98 9.06 -5.66 -5.65
C LEU A 98 8.46 -4.25 -5.64
N TYR A 99 8.41 -3.58 -6.79
CA TYR A 99 7.81 -2.25 -6.91
C TYR A 99 6.32 -2.25 -6.54
N TYR A 100 5.55 -3.26 -6.95
CA TYR A 100 4.16 -3.40 -6.55
C TYR A 100 4.02 -3.50 -5.02
N ASP A 101 4.87 -4.27 -4.35
CA ASP A 101 4.87 -4.37 -2.89
C ASP A 101 5.27 -3.04 -2.23
N HIS A 102 6.22 -2.29 -2.80
CA HIS A 102 6.54 -0.94 -2.33
C HIS A 102 5.37 0.04 -2.48
N PHE A 103 4.67 0.03 -3.62
CA PHE A 103 3.50 0.88 -3.82
C PHE A 103 2.38 0.55 -2.84
N ARG A 104 2.13 -0.73 -2.58
CA ARG A 104 1.14 -1.15 -1.57
C ARG A 104 1.54 -0.70 -0.18
N ARG A 105 2.80 -0.91 0.23
CA ARG A 105 3.29 -0.45 1.54
C ARG A 105 3.16 1.06 1.67
N LEU A 106 3.54 1.80 0.63
CA LEU A 106 3.42 3.24 0.58
C LEU A 106 1.97 3.69 0.81
N LEU A 107 1.03 3.15 0.02
CA LEU A 107 -0.40 3.46 0.16
C LEU A 107 -0.95 3.10 1.54
N THR A 108 -0.52 1.99 2.11
CA THR A 108 -0.93 1.56 3.45
C THR A 108 -0.37 2.49 4.53
N GLU A 109 0.92 2.80 4.49
CA GLU A 109 1.61 3.67 5.46
C GLU A 109 1.11 5.11 5.42
N THR A 110 0.66 5.60 4.27
CA THR A 110 0.08 6.96 4.17
C THR A 110 -1.36 7.06 4.67
N HIS A 111 -2.13 5.97 4.64
CA HIS A 111 -3.57 5.99 4.93
C HIS A 111 -3.97 5.25 6.21
N LEU A 112 -3.03 4.60 6.91
CA LEU A 112 -3.27 3.97 8.20
C LEU A 112 -2.45 4.64 9.30
N SER A 113 -3.03 4.69 10.51
CA SER A 113 -2.29 5.12 11.69
C SER A 113 -1.24 4.08 12.10
N PRO A 114 -0.18 4.46 12.85
CA PRO A 114 0.83 3.53 13.34
C PRO A 114 0.24 2.33 14.10
N GLN A 115 -0.81 2.54 14.89
CA GLN A 115 -1.49 1.46 15.62
C GLN A 115 -2.13 0.46 14.66
N LYS A 116 -2.80 0.93 13.59
CA LYS A 116 -3.43 0.06 12.59
C LYS A 116 -2.39 -0.65 11.71
N LEU A 117 -1.23 -0.04 11.46
CA LEU A 117 -0.11 -0.69 10.78
C LEU A 117 0.46 -1.86 11.58
N GLN A 118 0.49 -1.74 12.91
CA GLN A 118 0.94 -2.81 13.80
C GLN A 118 0.07 -4.06 13.64
N LEU A 119 -1.25 -3.89 13.54
CA LEU A 119 -2.21 -4.99 13.30
C LEU A 119 -1.98 -5.72 11.96
N LEU A 120 -1.30 -5.10 10.99
CA LEU A 120 -0.89 -5.76 9.74
C LEU A 120 0.40 -6.56 9.87
N SER A 121 1.24 -6.22 10.86
CA SER A 121 2.60 -6.74 11.05
C SER A 121 2.67 -7.85 12.10
N GLU A 122 1.73 -7.89 13.05
CA GLU A 122 1.67 -8.85 14.17
C GLU A 122 1.33 -10.31 13.79
N HIS A 123 1.24 -10.65 12.51
CA HIS A 123 0.94 -12.02 12.07
C HIS A 123 2.18 -12.94 12.04
N THR A 124 3.09 -12.78 12.99
CA THR A 124 4.25 -13.68 13.19
C THR A 124 4.30 -14.09 14.65
N GLY A 125 3.78 -15.28 14.99
CA GLY A 125 3.80 -15.78 16.37
C GLY A 125 3.86 -17.31 16.48
N ASP A 126 4.94 -17.79 17.09
CA ASP A 126 5.21 -19.18 17.51
C ASP A 126 4.25 -19.67 18.60
N ILE A 127 4.12 -21.00 18.78
CA ILE A 127 2.91 -21.58 19.38
C ILE A 127 3.06 -22.89 20.18
N HIS A 128 2.25 -23.05 21.25
CA HIS A 128 1.89 -24.32 21.91
C HIS A 128 0.45 -24.79 21.60
N MET A 129 0.20 -26.11 21.55
CA MET A 129 -0.99 -26.81 20.99
C MET A 129 -2.22 -26.91 21.92
N LEU A 130 -3.43 -27.14 21.34
CA LEU A 130 -4.36 -28.26 21.64
C LEU A 130 -5.68 -28.21 20.77
N HIS A 131 -6.04 -29.37 20.22
CA HIS A 131 -7.32 -29.94 19.68
C HIS A 131 -8.27 -29.28 18.63
N ASP A 132 -8.50 -30.11 17.60
CA ASP A 132 -9.56 -30.40 16.62
C ASP A 132 -10.80 -29.49 16.34
N ARG A 133 -11.05 -29.25 15.03
CA ARG A 133 -12.13 -28.48 14.36
C ARG A 133 -12.09 -26.94 14.44
N PHE A 134 -11.16 -26.32 13.70
CA PHE A 134 -10.99 -24.86 13.62
C PHE A 134 -12.07 -24.15 12.76
N ARG A 135 -12.92 -23.35 13.41
CA ARG A 135 -13.77 -22.33 12.76
C ARG A 135 -13.21 -20.94 13.04
N CYS A 136 -13.41 -20.01 12.11
CA CYS A 136 -13.13 -18.61 12.39
C CYS A 136 -14.06 -18.11 13.52
N ARG A 137 -13.49 -17.44 14.53
CA ARG A 137 -14.25 -16.82 15.64
C ARG A 137 -15.33 -15.88 15.13
N TRP A 138 -14.99 -15.05 14.14
CA TRP A 138 -15.81 -13.96 13.63
C TRP A 138 -16.84 -14.43 12.59
N CYS A 139 -16.41 -15.10 11.52
CA CYS A 139 -17.32 -15.49 10.43
C CYS A 139 -17.84 -16.93 10.50
N LYS A 140 -17.43 -17.70 11.51
CA LYS A 140 -17.77 -19.13 11.71
C LYS A 140 -17.46 -20.07 10.54
N SER A 141 -16.74 -19.60 9.51
CA SER A 141 -16.35 -20.38 8.34
C SER A 141 -15.35 -21.49 8.72
N LYS A 142 -15.48 -22.67 8.09
CA LYS A 142 -14.58 -23.82 8.27
C LYS A 142 -13.17 -23.46 7.76
N ARG A 143 -12.12 -23.75 8.54
CA ARG A 143 -10.71 -23.56 8.12
C ARG A 143 -10.08 -24.90 7.73
N ARG A 144 -9.38 -24.92 6.60
CA ARG A 144 -8.68 -26.11 6.06
C ARG A 144 -7.30 -26.35 6.68
N SER A 145 -6.75 -25.38 7.39
CA SER A 145 -5.39 -25.44 7.95
C SER A 145 -5.41 -25.06 9.43
N VAL A 146 -4.71 -25.85 10.23
CA VAL A 146 -4.33 -25.54 11.62
C VAL A 146 -3.26 -24.44 11.59
N GLY A 147 -3.69 -23.22 11.31
CA GLY A 147 -2.88 -22.01 11.54
C GLY A 147 -3.52 -21.27 12.71
N LYS A 148 -2.78 -21.15 13.81
CA LYS A 148 -3.28 -20.55 15.07
C LYS A 148 -3.37 -19.02 15.00
N GLU A 149 -3.01 -18.43 13.87
CA GLU A 149 -3.31 -17.04 13.55
C GLU A 149 -4.81 -16.87 13.31
N GLN A 150 -5.46 -16.06 14.15
CA GLN A 150 -6.80 -15.57 13.86
C GLN A 150 -6.76 -14.83 12.53
N PRO A 151 -7.71 -15.09 11.62
CA PRO A 151 -7.73 -14.38 10.35
C PRO A 151 -7.94 -12.88 10.62
N PRO A 152 -7.14 -11.98 10.04
CA PRO A 152 -7.35 -10.56 10.21
C PRO A 152 -8.77 -10.19 9.80
N VAL A 153 -9.38 -9.32 10.59
CA VAL A 153 -10.69 -8.75 10.31
C VAL A 153 -10.47 -7.31 9.86
N PHE A 154 -11.15 -6.95 8.78
CA PHE A 154 -11.09 -5.59 8.25
C PHE A 154 -12.47 -4.98 8.27
N GLY A 155 -12.66 -3.90 9.00
CA GLY A 155 -13.92 -3.14 8.99
C GLY A 155 -14.04 -2.33 7.71
N VAL A 156 -15.24 -2.31 7.13
CA VAL A 156 -15.57 -1.52 5.93
C VAL A 156 -16.51 -0.37 6.31
N ARG A 157 -16.05 0.87 6.13
CA ARG A 157 -16.85 2.09 6.26
C ARG A 157 -17.19 2.63 4.88
N LEU A 158 -18.42 3.11 4.73
CA LEU A 158 -18.93 3.72 3.50
C LEU A 158 -19.38 5.14 3.84
N ALA A 159 -18.77 6.13 3.18
CA ALA A 159 -19.17 7.52 3.31
C ALA A 159 -20.35 7.81 2.37
N SER A 160 -21.22 8.75 2.75
CA SER A 160 -22.35 9.19 1.93
C SER A 160 -21.89 9.77 0.57
N SER A 161 -20.65 10.27 0.48
CA SER A 161 -20.02 10.75 -0.76
C SER A 161 -19.56 9.62 -1.71
N GLY A 162 -19.70 8.35 -1.32
CA GLY A 162 -19.25 7.20 -2.10
C GLY A 162 -17.80 6.78 -1.87
N GLY A 163 -17.12 7.41 -0.91
CA GLY A 163 -15.80 7.01 -0.42
C GLY A 163 -15.87 5.77 0.47
N VAL A 164 -14.79 4.99 0.47
CA VAL A 164 -14.68 3.72 1.21
C VAL A 164 -13.44 3.74 2.10
N THR A 165 -13.55 3.16 3.29
CA THR A 165 -12.39 2.90 4.15
C THR A 165 -12.42 1.45 4.62
N ILE A 166 -11.30 0.77 4.47
CA ILE A 166 -11.04 -0.61 4.88
C ILE A 166 -9.90 -0.59 5.88
N ASP A 167 -10.22 -0.82 7.14
CA ASP A 167 -9.27 -0.73 8.24
C ASP A 167 -9.07 -2.09 8.91
N PRO A 168 -7.84 -2.51 9.24
CA PRO A 168 -7.63 -3.64 10.13
C PRO A 168 -8.22 -3.30 11.50
N LEU A 169 -8.88 -4.29 12.11
CA LEU A 169 -9.50 -4.18 13.42
C LEU A 169 -8.86 -5.17 14.39
N ASN A 170 -8.69 -4.73 15.64
CA ASN A 170 -8.32 -5.63 16.73
C ASN A 170 -9.56 -6.36 17.29
N ASP A 171 -9.35 -7.39 18.11
CA ASP A 171 -10.44 -8.21 18.64
C ASP A 171 -11.49 -7.40 19.44
N ASP A 172 -11.07 -6.34 20.15
CA ASP A 172 -11.96 -5.47 20.93
C ASP A 172 -12.84 -4.60 20.04
N GLU A 173 -12.27 -4.00 18.98
CA GLU A 173 -13.01 -3.23 17.98
C GLU A 173 -14.02 -4.11 17.26
N VAL A 174 -13.65 -5.35 16.91
CA VAL A 174 -14.57 -6.28 16.25
C VAL A 174 -15.70 -6.69 17.19
N ALA A 175 -15.41 -6.97 18.46
CA ALA A 175 -16.45 -7.27 19.45
C ALA A 175 -17.40 -6.09 19.67
N LEU A 176 -16.84 -4.88 19.82
CA LEU A 176 -17.63 -3.66 20.02
C LEU A 176 -18.57 -3.36 18.84
N HIS A 177 -18.13 -3.62 17.61
CA HIS A 177 -18.90 -3.29 16.42
C HIS A 177 -19.79 -4.44 15.89
N PHE A 178 -19.49 -5.71 16.22
CA PHE A 178 -20.11 -6.85 15.55
C PHE A 178 -20.58 -8.00 16.46
N ASP A 179 -20.31 -7.98 17.79
CA ASP A 179 -20.91 -8.97 18.71
C ASP A 179 -22.31 -8.51 19.18
N ALA A 180 -23.27 -9.45 19.16
CA ALA A 180 -24.70 -9.23 19.40
C ALA A 180 -25.10 -8.74 20.80
N PHE A 181 -24.15 -8.58 21.74
CA PHE A 181 -24.40 -8.00 23.07
C PHE A 181 -24.18 -6.48 23.12
N GLY A 182 -23.52 -5.90 22.11
CA GLY A 182 -23.43 -4.45 21.93
C GLY A 182 -24.68 -3.93 21.24
N SER A 183 -25.57 -3.34 22.03
CA SER A 183 -26.91 -2.92 21.62
C SER A 183 -26.95 -2.13 20.30
N ALA A 184 -27.96 -2.42 19.49
CA ALA A 184 -28.41 -1.68 18.31
C ALA A 184 -28.87 -0.23 18.61
N LYS A 185 -28.36 0.44 19.65
CA LYS A 185 -28.86 1.71 20.17
C LYS A 185 -27.89 2.91 20.10
N GLU A 186 -26.69 2.75 19.56
CA GLU A 186 -25.75 3.89 19.38
C GLU A 186 -25.46 4.21 17.90
N ALA A 187 -26.24 3.65 16.97
CA ALA A 187 -26.11 3.92 15.54
C ALA A 187 -26.75 5.26 15.09
N LEU A 188 -27.22 6.10 16.01
CA LEU A 188 -27.62 7.48 15.74
C LEU A 188 -26.81 8.42 16.64
N GLY A 189 -25.63 8.84 16.18
CA GLY A 189 -24.92 9.96 16.82
C GLY A 189 -23.38 9.91 16.83
N SER A 190 -22.74 8.86 16.30
CA SER A 190 -21.29 8.86 16.07
C SER A 190 -20.99 8.57 14.61
N ASP A 191 -20.18 9.42 14.00
CA ASP A 191 -19.73 9.44 12.60
C ASP A 191 -18.84 8.23 12.20
N LYS A 192 -19.04 7.05 12.84
CA LYS A 192 -18.09 5.93 12.90
C LYS A 192 -18.73 4.53 12.78
N GLY A 193 -19.84 4.38 12.06
CA GLY A 193 -20.45 3.06 11.81
C GLY A 193 -19.76 2.26 10.71
N TYR A 194 -19.44 0.98 10.95
CA TYR A 194 -19.01 0.03 9.90
C TYR A 194 -20.24 -0.56 9.19
N ALA A 195 -20.21 -0.57 7.85
CA ALA A 195 -21.23 -1.22 7.02
C ALA A 195 -21.11 -2.76 7.02
N GLY A 196 -19.93 -3.25 7.39
CA GLY A 196 -19.62 -4.67 7.52
C GLY A 196 -18.14 -4.88 7.77
N PHE A 197 -17.71 -6.13 7.66
CA PHE A 197 -16.31 -6.52 7.80
C PHE A 197 -15.90 -7.59 6.79
N ILE A 198 -14.63 -7.60 6.41
CA ILE A 198 -14.00 -8.63 5.59
C ILE A 198 -13.25 -9.58 6.51
N CYS A 199 -13.55 -10.87 6.42
CA CYS A 199 -12.86 -11.92 7.16
C CYS A 199 -12.85 -13.20 6.34
N CYS A 200 -11.74 -13.96 6.37
CA CYS A 200 -11.59 -15.20 5.59
C CYS A 200 -11.97 -15.05 4.11
N SER A 201 -11.59 -13.92 3.49
CA SER A 201 -11.87 -13.61 2.07
C SER A 201 -13.36 -13.51 1.73
N LYS A 202 -14.21 -13.28 2.73
CA LYS A 202 -15.65 -13.01 2.57
C LYS A 202 -15.98 -11.67 3.19
N PHE A 203 -16.91 -10.96 2.57
CA PHE A 203 -17.49 -9.77 3.14
C PHE A 203 -18.78 -10.12 3.89
N HIS A 204 -18.81 -9.74 5.17
CA HIS A 204 -19.89 -9.95 6.11
C HIS A 204 -20.55 -8.59 6.37
N ARG A 205 -21.79 -8.45 5.92
CA ARG A 205 -22.57 -7.23 6.08
C ARG A 205 -23.22 -7.21 7.45
N THR A 206 -23.32 -6.01 8.02
CA THR A 206 -23.97 -5.79 9.32
C THR A 206 -25.15 -4.82 9.22
N THR A 207 -25.18 -3.96 8.20
CA THR A 207 -26.28 -3.01 7.98
C THR A 207 -27.27 -3.52 6.93
N ASN A 208 -28.58 -3.33 7.20
CA ASN A 208 -29.68 -3.68 6.28
C ASN A 208 -30.27 -2.47 5.55
N VAL A 209 -29.68 -1.28 5.68
CA VAL A 209 -30.15 -0.06 5.02
C VAL A 209 -29.91 -0.17 3.51
N GLU A 210 -30.95 -0.09 2.69
CA GLU A 210 -30.91 -0.38 1.24
C GLU A 210 -29.81 0.39 0.48
N GLY A 211 -29.65 1.70 0.70
CA GLY A 211 -28.59 2.48 0.01
C GLY A 211 -27.16 2.10 0.43
N VAL A 212 -26.96 1.74 1.70
CA VAL A 212 -25.66 1.26 2.22
C VAL A 212 -25.38 -0.15 1.72
N LYS A 213 -26.43 -0.99 1.65
CA LYS A 213 -26.39 -2.35 1.14
C LYS A 213 -25.93 -2.38 -0.32
N ASP A 214 -26.52 -1.56 -1.18
CA ASP A 214 -26.16 -1.49 -2.59
C ASP A 214 -24.71 -1.02 -2.78
N SER A 215 -24.30 -0.02 -2.01
CA SER A 215 -22.92 0.50 -2.05
C SER A 215 -21.91 -0.54 -1.60
N ALA A 216 -22.23 -1.32 -0.56
CA ALA A 216 -21.39 -2.39 -0.06
C ALA A 216 -21.29 -3.57 -1.05
N GLU A 217 -22.38 -3.93 -1.72
CA GLU A 217 -22.40 -4.96 -2.76
C GLU A 217 -21.61 -4.55 -4.01
N LYS A 218 -21.73 -3.28 -4.43
CA LYS A 218 -20.93 -2.71 -5.54
C LYS A 218 -19.44 -2.77 -5.22
N LEU A 219 -19.04 -2.32 -4.03
CA LEU A 219 -17.66 -2.40 -3.56
C LEU A 219 -17.15 -3.86 -3.57
N TRP A 220 -17.90 -4.78 -2.94
CA TRP A 220 -17.46 -6.16 -2.82
C TRP A 220 -17.37 -6.87 -4.17
N SER A 221 -18.27 -6.57 -5.10
CA SER A 221 -18.21 -7.11 -6.46
C SER A 221 -17.00 -6.59 -7.23
N TRP A 222 -16.71 -5.28 -7.12
CA TRP A 222 -15.52 -4.65 -7.70
C TRP A 222 -14.21 -5.25 -7.15
N ILE A 223 -14.15 -5.52 -5.84
CA ILE A 223 -13.02 -6.19 -5.18
C ILE A 223 -12.88 -7.63 -5.70
N ARG A 224 -13.97 -8.41 -5.71
CA ARG A 224 -13.93 -9.83 -6.10
C ARG A 224 -13.43 -10.04 -7.52
N GLU A 225 -13.85 -9.20 -8.46
CA GLU A 225 -13.40 -9.25 -9.85
C GLU A 225 -11.88 -9.14 -9.95
N ARG A 226 -11.29 -8.16 -9.25
CA ARG A 226 -9.84 -7.90 -9.24
C ARG A 226 -9.03 -8.94 -8.48
N VAL A 227 -9.57 -9.48 -7.39
CA VAL A 227 -8.91 -10.56 -6.64
C VAL A 227 -8.89 -11.85 -7.47
N SER A 228 -10.00 -12.16 -8.17
CA SER A 228 -10.11 -13.36 -9.00
C SER A 228 -9.16 -13.32 -10.19
N ALA A 229 -8.99 -12.15 -10.82
CA ALA A 229 -8.04 -11.94 -11.91
C ALA A 229 -6.56 -12.15 -11.52
N ARG A 230 -6.25 -12.18 -10.21
CA ARG A 230 -4.90 -12.38 -9.67
C ARG A 230 -4.68 -13.80 -9.11
N HIS A 231 -5.62 -14.73 -9.31
CA HIS A 231 -5.62 -16.09 -8.74
C HIS A 231 -5.55 -16.12 -7.20
N GLY A 232 -6.03 -15.06 -6.53
CA GLY A 232 -6.04 -14.93 -5.08
C GLY A 232 -4.92 -14.07 -4.50
N ILE A 233 -4.97 -13.86 -3.18
CA ILE A 233 -4.00 -13.04 -2.44
C ILE A 233 -3.40 -13.90 -1.31
N TRP A 234 -2.08 -13.83 -1.14
CA TRP A 234 -1.40 -14.48 -0.03
C TRP A 234 -1.86 -13.90 1.31
N LYS A 235 -2.18 -14.76 2.29
CA LYS A 235 -2.73 -14.35 3.60
C LYS A 235 -1.92 -13.23 4.27
N ARG A 236 -0.59 -13.36 4.31
CA ARG A 236 0.35 -12.37 4.87
C ARG A 236 0.29 -10.99 4.22
N ASN A 237 -0.19 -10.89 2.98
CA ASN A 237 -0.27 -9.64 2.23
C ASN A 237 -1.72 -9.11 2.13
N THR A 238 -2.70 -9.77 2.76
CA THR A 238 -4.12 -9.43 2.61
C THR A 238 -4.40 -7.97 2.92
N GLY A 239 -3.85 -7.45 4.03
CA GLY A 239 -4.06 -6.04 4.42
C GLY A 239 -3.51 -5.04 3.40
N PHE A 240 -2.27 -5.25 2.93
CA PHE A 240 -1.65 -4.42 1.89
C PHE A 240 -2.46 -4.42 0.58
N TYR A 241 -2.98 -5.58 0.17
CA TYR A 241 -3.83 -5.67 -1.02
C TYR A 241 -5.21 -5.02 -0.82
N LEU A 242 -5.82 -5.18 0.35
CA LEU A 242 -7.11 -4.52 0.64
C LEU A 242 -6.96 -3.00 0.64
N LYS A 243 -5.83 -2.46 1.14
CA LYS A 243 -5.54 -1.03 1.05
C LYS A 243 -5.25 -0.55 -0.37
N GLU A 244 -4.57 -1.34 -1.19
CA GLU A 244 -4.47 -1.06 -2.64
C GLU A 244 -5.87 -0.94 -3.26
N LEU A 245 -6.75 -1.91 -3.00
CA LEU A 245 -8.08 -1.96 -3.57
C LEU A 245 -8.98 -0.83 -3.06
N GLU A 246 -8.92 -0.50 -1.78
CA GLU A 246 -9.61 0.68 -1.22
C GLU A 246 -9.17 1.96 -1.93
N TRP A 247 -7.86 2.19 -2.02
CA TRP A 247 -7.33 3.40 -2.64
C TRP A 247 -7.75 3.50 -4.10
N LYS A 248 -7.63 2.40 -4.85
CA LYS A 248 -8.05 2.34 -6.26
C LYS A 248 -9.55 2.50 -6.42
N TYR A 249 -10.35 1.93 -5.54
CA TYR A 249 -11.80 2.14 -5.58
C TYR A 249 -12.10 3.63 -5.39
N ASN A 250 -11.49 4.29 -4.41
CA ASN A 250 -11.72 5.72 -4.16
C ASN A 250 -11.21 6.64 -5.28
N ASN A 251 -10.21 6.20 -6.05
CA ASN A 251 -9.62 6.96 -7.15
C ASN A 251 -10.06 6.45 -8.55
N ARG A 252 -11.06 5.56 -8.62
CA ARG A 252 -11.47 4.86 -9.86
C ARG A 252 -11.94 5.76 -11.00
N SER A 253 -12.37 6.99 -10.69
CA SER A 253 -12.83 7.98 -11.67
C SER A 253 -11.70 8.88 -12.18
N ILE A 254 -10.51 8.77 -11.61
CA ILE A 254 -9.34 9.56 -11.97
C ILE A 254 -8.52 8.79 -13.00
N ASP A 255 -7.97 9.50 -13.98
CA ASP A 255 -7.10 8.95 -15.01
C ASP A 255 -5.85 8.25 -14.42
N PRO A 256 -5.40 7.11 -14.99
CA PRO A 256 -4.24 6.36 -14.48
C PRO A 256 -2.95 7.18 -14.32
N ASP A 257 -2.70 8.16 -15.20
CA ASP A 257 -1.53 9.03 -15.08
C ASP A 257 -1.64 9.93 -13.84
N LEU A 258 -2.82 10.50 -13.60
CA LEU A 258 -3.06 11.32 -12.41
C LEU A 258 -3.07 10.47 -11.13
N GLN A 259 -3.56 9.23 -11.20
CA GLN A 259 -3.38 8.26 -10.11
C GLN A 259 -1.90 8.01 -9.81
N ALA A 260 -1.07 7.82 -10.83
CA ALA A 260 0.37 7.62 -10.67
C ALA A 260 1.04 8.86 -10.07
N GLN A 261 0.69 10.06 -10.52
CA GLN A 261 1.17 11.32 -9.94
C GLN A 261 0.83 11.44 -8.44
N ASN A 262 -0.40 11.08 -8.05
CA ASN A 262 -0.80 11.04 -6.64
C ASN A 262 0.07 10.07 -5.84
N ILE A 263 0.36 8.88 -6.37
CA ILE A 263 1.26 7.91 -5.70
C ILE A 263 2.69 8.47 -5.61
N ILE A 264 3.20 9.10 -6.67
CA ILE A 264 4.52 9.76 -6.66
C ILE A 264 4.59 10.82 -5.57
N SER A 265 3.52 11.59 -5.35
CA SER A 265 3.47 12.62 -4.30
C SER A 265 3.75 12.06 -2.91
N PHE A 266 3.37 10.80 -2.64
CA PHE A 266 3.65 10.10 -1.39
C PHE A 266 5.07 9.55 -1.28
N MET A 267 5.77 9.33 -2.40
CA MET A 267 7.09 8.73 -2.39
C MET A 267 8.12 9.60 -1.62
N PRO A 268 9.02 8.98 -0.84
CA PRO A 268 10.13 9.69 -0.22
C PRO A 268 11.12 10.18 -1.28
N ALA A 269 11.87 11.25 -0.97
CA ALA A 269 12.82 11.86 -1.90
C ALA A 269 13.98 10.93 -2.31
N ASP A 270 14.25 9.87 -1.56
CA ASP A 270 15.31 8.91 -1.80
C ASP A 270 14.78 7.50 -2.13
N PHE A 271 13.54 7.39 -2.64
CA PHE A 271 12.86 6.11 -2.83
C PHE A 271 13.67 5.08 -3.64
N LEU A 272 14.41 5.51 -4.68
CA LEU A 272 15.26 4.61 -5.49
C LEU A 272 16.36 3.92 -4.66
N THR A 273 16.84 4.55 -3.60
CA THR A 273 17.80 3.94 -2.67
C THR A 273 17.10 3.27 -1.49
N ALA A 274 16.06 3.89 -0.94
CA ALA A 274 15.35 3.41 0.24
C ALA A 274 14.61 2.07 -0.02
N TRP A 275 14.15 1.86 -1.25
CA TRP A 275 13.46 0.63 -1.63
C TRP A 275 14.43 -0.51 -1.97
N VAL A 276 15.62 -0.17 -2.49
CA VAL A 276 16.66 -1.15 -2.87
C VAL A 276 17.47 -1.62 -1.65
N GLU A 277 17.70 -0.77 -0.65
CA GLU A 277 18.51 -1.10 0.54
C GLU A 277 17.80 -1.98 1.58
N LYS A 278 16.46 -2.12 1.51
CA LYS A 278 15.69 -2.98 2.43
C LYS A 278 15.72 -4.48 2.08
N GLU A 279 16.51 -4.89 1.07
CA GLU A 279 16.69 -6.30 0.69
C GLU A 279 18.17 -6.69 0.55
N VAL A 280 18.94 -6.55 1.62
CA VAL A 280 20.13 -7.41 1.81
C VAL A 280 19.80 -8.34 2.97
N PRO A 281 19.75 -9.68 2.79
CA PRO A 281 19.62 -10.62 3.89
C PRO A 281 20.79 -10.49 4.88
#